data_AF-X1RR30-F1
#
_entry.id   AF-X1RR30-F1
#
_cell.length_a   1.000
_cell.length_b   1.000
_cell.length_c   1.000
_cell.angle_alpha   90.00
_cell.angle_beta   90.00
_cell.angle_gamma   90.00
#
_symmetry.space_group_name_H-M   'P 1'
#
loop_
_entity.id
_entity.type
_entity.pdbx_description
1 polymer ?
#
loop_
_entity_poly.entity_id
_entity_poly.type
_entity_poly.pdbx_seq_one_letter_code
_entity_poly.pdbx_strand_id
1 'polypeptide(L)'
;MQTKTKKNLAHRNGNPSTLNKTTLYNKDIILARLTYGVPAPRRLLTPGVFIKKFYRIRDYLLSAGFTSAERQVALNLIRLYCYYGKVYPKATGFTDQGGCSPRSFWRAVAKLEDMGLIDRINRYLNHLQISNAYRLDKLVLVLARWLAEHGHQFTDNFTLSLLRLTAGSFWQTIWTAKVRLRDQHPITP
;
A
#
# COMPACT_ATOMS: atom_id res chain seq x y z
N MET A 1 55.73 26.76 -6.30
CA MET A 1 54.32 26.54 -5.95
C MET A 1 53.62 25.89 -7.14
N GLN A 2 53.20 24.63 -7.00
CA GLN A 2 52.29 23.97 -7.94
C GLN A 2 51.25 23.22 -7.08
N THR A 3 49.99 23.60 -7.22
CA THR A 3 48.85 23.10 -6.47
C THR A 3 48.44 21.72 -6.98
N LYS A 4 48.63 20.68 -6.15
CA LYS A 4 48.07 19.34 -6.37
C LYS A 4 46.56 19.38 -6.09
N THR A 5 45.72 19.30 -7.13
CA THR A 5 44.29 19.04 -6.97
C THR A 5 44.06 17.53 -6.82
N LYS A 6 43.58 17.13 -5.63
CA LYS A 6 43.06 15.79 -5.34
C LYS A 6 41.88 15.49 -6.28
N LYS A 7 41.96 14.42 -7.07
CA LYS A 7 40.82 13.83 -7.78
C LYS A 7 39.83 13.27 -6.76
N ASN A 8 38.59 13.76 -6.77
CA ASN A 8 37.48 13.17 -6.02
C ASN A 8 37.14 11.80 -6.59
N LEU A 9 37.05 10.79 -5.72
CA LEU A 9 36.51 9.46 -5.99
C LEU A 9 34.97 9.54 -6.01
N ALA A 10 34.40 10.11 -7.07
CA ALA A 10 32.97 10.00 -7.35
C ALA A 10 32.75 10.07 -8.87
N HIS A 11 31.91 9.17 -9.38
CA HIS A 11 31.63 8.89 -10.80
C HIS A 11 32.64 7.97 -11.53
N ARG A 12 32.38 6.66 -11.42
CA ARG A 12 32.65 5.73 -12.53
C ARG A 12 31.63 6.05 -13.63
N ASN A 13 32.06 6.68 -14.71
CA ASN A 13 31.26 6.76 -15.94
C ASN A 13 31.25 5.36 -16.57
N GLY A 14 30.09 4.70 -16.59
CA GLY A 14 29.91 3.45 -17.32
C GLY A 14 29.91 3.70 -18.82
N ASN A 15 30.60 2.85 -19.59
CA ASN A 15 30.65 2.93 -21.05
C ASN A 15 29.23 2.88 -21.66
N PRO A 16 28.97 3.61 -22.76
CA PRO A 16 27.68 3.61 -23.41
C PRO A 16 27.48 2.28 -24.13
N SER A 17 26.53 1.47 -23.65
CA SER A 17 26.07 0.30 -24.40
C SER A 17 25.14 0.75 -25.52
N THR A 18 25.56 0.54 -26.76
CA THR A 18 24.70 0.64 -27.94
C THR A 18 23.67 -0.48 -27.92
N LEU A 19 22.42 -0.15 -27.56
CA LEU A 19 21.28 -1.05 -27.69
C LEU A 19 20.32 -0.51 -28.74
N ASN A 20 20.60 -0.90 -30.00
CA ASN A 20 19.59 -0.97 -31.04
C ASN A 20 18.60 -2.08 -30.69
N LYS A 21 17.47 -1.70 -30.10
CA LYS A 21 16.19 -2.41 -30.22
C LYS A 21 15.11 -1.37 -30.05
N THR A 22 14.47 -0.98 -31.14
CA THR A 22 13.20 -0.25 -31.15
C THR A 22 12.13 -1.18 -30.59
N THR A 23 12.17 -1.42 -29.27
CA THR A 23 11.00 -1.88 -28.53
C THR A 23 9.96 -0.79 -28.66
N LEU A 24 8.89 -1.07 -29.40
CA LEU A 24 7.67 -0.26 -29.41
C LEU A 24 7.30 0.05 -27.96
N TYR A 25 7.60 1.27 -27.55
CA TYR A 25 7.39 1.77 -26.20
C TYR A 25 5.88 1.98 -26.04
N ASN A 26 5.16 0.90 -25.71
CA ASN A 26 3.77 1.02 -25.35
C ASN A 26 3.71 1.54 -23.91
N LYS A 27 3.75 2.87 -23.83
CA LYS A 27 3.68 3.63 -22.58
C LYS A 27 2.51 3.19 -21.71
N ASP A 28 1.38 2.76 -22.30
CA ASP A 28 0.19 2.36 -21.56
C ASP A 28 0.28 0.94 -21.00
N ILE A 29 0.95 0.00 -21.70
CA ILE A 29 1.26 -1.33 -21.15
C ILE A 29 2.32 -1.23 -20.05
N ILE A 30 3.34 -0.39 -20.26
CA ILE A 30 4.37 -0.13 -19.26
C ILE A 30 3.77 0.62 -18.07
N LEU A 31 2.92 1.63 -18.27
CA LEU A 31 2.17 2.25 -17.19
C LEU A 31 1.24 1.25 -16.53
N ALA A 32 0.48 0.42 -17.25
CA ALA A 32 -0.38 -0.62 -16.67
C ALA A 32 0.41 -1.64 -15.81
N ARG A 33 1.61 -2.04 -16.27
CA ARG A 33 2.55 -2.92 -15.54
C ARG A 33 3.28 -2.20 -14.40
N LEU A 34 3.52 -0.90 -14.52
CA LEU A 34 4.10 -0.01 -13.50
C LEU A 34 3.02 0.62 -12.61
N THR A 35 1.73 0.42 -12.89
CA THR A 35 0.65 1.00 -12.12
C THR A 35 0.47 0.18 -10.87
N TYR A 36 1.20 0.58 -9.85
CA TYR A 36 0.92 0.31 -8.45
C TYR A 36 -0.59 0.49 -8.22
N GLY A 37 -1.35 -0.59 -8.07
CA GLY A 37 -2.75 -0.52 -7.69
C GLY A 37 -3.40 -1.90 -7.70
N VAL A 38 -4.26 -2.19 -6.71
CA VAL A 38 -4.98 -3.47 -6.68
C VAL A 38 -6.12 -3.41 -7.72
N PRO A 39 -6.15 -4.33 -8.71
CA PRO A 39 -7.21 -4.39 -9.69
C PRO A 39 -8.57 -4.52 -9.02
N ALA A 40 -9.61 -3.87 -9.55
CA ALA A 40 -10.97 -3.92 -9.03
C ALA A 40 -11.45 -5.34 -8.64
N PRO A 41 -11.28 -6.40 -9.46
CA PRO A 41 -11.71 -7.75 -9.10
C PRO A 41 -10.96 -8.39 -7.93
N ARG A 42 -9.87 -7.78 -7.46
CA ARG A 42 -9.07 -8.25 -6.31
C ARG A 42 -9.15 -7.35 -5.08
N ARG A 43 -10.00 -6.33 -5.14
CA ARG A 43 -10.24 -5.44 -3.99
C ARG A 43 -11.22 -6.11 -3.04
N LEU A 44 -10.66 -6.73 -1.98
CA LEU A 44 -11.44 -7.32 -0.88
C LEU A 44 -12.38 -6.28 -0.24
N LEU A 45 -11.90 -5.04 -0.09
CA LEU A 45 -12.70 -3.92 0.37
C LEU A 45 -13.04 -2.99 -0.80
N THR A 46 -14.30 -3.00 -1.20
CA THR A 46 -14.86 -2.05 -2.18
C THR A 46 -15.36 -0.78 -1.47
N PRO A 47 -15.60 0.32 -2.19
CA PRO A 47 -16.20 1.52 -1.59
C PRO A 47 -17.53 1.23 -0.89
N GLY A 48 -18.37 0.36 -1.49
CA GLY A 48 -19.64 -0.05 -0.91
C GLY A 48 -19.47 -0.83 0.41
N VAL A 49 -18.50 -1.74 0.48
CA VAL A 49 -18.19 -2.47 1.73
C VAL A 49 -17.65 -1.51 2.79
N PHE A 50 -16.73 -0.62 2.41
CA PHE A 50 -16.14 0.37 3.33
C PHE A 50 -17.20 1.26 3.97
N ILE A 51 -18.16 1.79 3.19
CA ILE A 51 -19.23 2.64 3.71
C ILE A 51 -20.14 1.83 4.64
N LYS A 52 -20.61 0.65 4.19
CA LYS A 52 -21.52 -0.20 4.98
C LYS A 52 -20.90 -0.72 6.27
N LYS A 53 -19.58 -0.93 6.29
CA LYS A 53 -18.84 -1.51 7.41
C LYS A 53 -17.92 -0.50 8.10
N PHE A 54 -18.11 0.80 7.85
CA PHE A 54 -17.24 1.87 8.37
C PHE A 54 -17.04 1.78 9.88
N TYR A 55 -18.12 1.64 10.64
CA TYR A 55 -18.04 1.54 12.11
C TYR A 55 -17.27 0.31 12.56
N ARG A 56 -17.50 -0.86 11.94
CA ARG A 56 -16.77 -2.09 12.27
C ARG A 56 -15.26 -1.99 11.97
N ILE A 57 -14.90 -1.33 10.87
CA ILE A 57 -13.49 -1.04 10.54
C ILE A 57 -12.89 -0.08 11.56
N ARG A 58 -13.63 0.97 11.96
CA ARG A 58 -13.20 1.90 13.01
C ARG A 58 -13.02 1.20 14.37
N ASP A 59 -13.90 0.27 14.70
CA ASP A 59 -13.86 -0.48 15.96
C ASP A 59 -12.69 -1.46 15.98
N TYR A 60 -12.35 -2.08 14.85
CA TYR A 60 -11.09 -2.83 14.72
C TYR A 60 -9.87 -1.95 14.98
N LEU A 61 -9.81 -0.76 14.38
CA LEU A 61 -8.67 0.14 14.60
C LEU A 61 -8.61 0.58 16.08
N LEU A 62 -9.75 0.71 16.76
CA LEU A 62 -9.79 0.97 18.20
C LEU A 62 -9.20 -0.20 18.99
N SER A 63 -9.62 -1.43 18.70
CA SER A 63 -9.11 -2.62 19.40
C SER A 63 -7.63 -2.88 19.12
N ALA A 64 -7.14 -2.48 17.95
CA ALA A 64 -5.72 -2.43 17.59
C ALA A 64 -4.95 -1.27 18.27
N GLY A 65 -5.60 -0.51 19.15
CA GLY A 65 -4.98 0.52 19.99
C GLY A 65 -4.76 1.87 19.32
N PHE A 66 -5.38 2.15 18.17
CA PHE A 66 -5.23 3.44 17.48
C PHE A 66 -5.99 4.55 18.21
N THR A 67 -5.34 5.70 18.40
CA THR A 67 -6.01 6.90 18.94
C THR A 67 -7.04 7.45 17.95
N SER A 68 -7.92 8.36 18.39
CA SER A 68 -8.93 8.98 17.51
C SER A 68 -8.33 9.58 16.23
N ALA A 69 -7.24 10.35 16.37
CA ALA A 69 -6.57 10.98 15.23
C ALA A 69 -5.90 9.94 14.30
N GLU A 70 -5.26 8.91 14.87
CA GLU A 70 -4.62 7.87 14.06
C GLU A 70 -5.64 7.04 13.29
N ARG A 71 -6.79 6.73 13.92
CA ARG A 71 -7.92 6.05 13.26
C ARG A 71 -8.42 6.84 12.06
N GLN A 72 -8.56 8.15 12.18
CA GLN A 72 -9.02 8.99 11.08
C GLN A 72 -8.06 8.96 9.89
N VAL A 73 -6.75 8.99 10.16
CA VAL A 73 -5.73 8.82 9.11
C VAL A 73 -5.82 7.43 8.47
N ALA A 74 -5.87 6.37 9.28
CA ALA A 74 -5.98 5.00 8.78
C ALA A 74 -7.25 4.79 7.94
N LEU A 75 -8.39 5.28 8.39
CA LEU A 75 -9.67 5.24 7.66
C LEU A 75 -9.59 5.97 6.32
N ASN A 76 -8.92 7.12 6.27
CA ASN A 76 -8.71 7.84 5.02
C ASN A 76 -7.76 7.10 4.06
N LEU A 77 -6.71 6.45 4.57
CA LEU A 77 -5.84 5.59 3.76
C LEU A 77 -6.62 4.40 3.18
N ILE A 78 -7.44 3.75 4.01
CA ILE A 78 -8.33 2.64 3.59
C ILE A 78 -9.34 3.14 2.56
N ARG A 79 -9.93 4.32 2.76
CA ARG A 79 -10.85 4.94 1.80
C ARG A 79 -10.16 5.12 0.44
N LEU A 80 -8.98 5.72 0.40
CA LEU A 80 -8.22 5.89 -0.85
C LEU A 80 -7.96 4.55 -1.55
N TYR A 81 -7.61 3.51 -0.78
CA TYR A 81 -7.45 2.15 -1.29
C TYR A 81 -8.75 1.62 -1.91
N CYS A 82 -9.89 1.74 -1.23
CA CYS A 82 -11.16 1.21 -1.72
C CYS A 82 -11.56 1.84 -3.07
N TYR A 83 -11.43 3.17 -3.19
CA TYR A 83 -11.82 3.90 -4.40
C TYR A 83 -10.83 3.69 -5.55
N TYR A 84 -9.54 3.85 -5.28
CA TYR A 84 -8.54 3.93 -6.35
C TYR A 84 -7.69 2.67 -6.51
N GLY A 85 -7.67 1.79 -5.49
CA GLY A 85 -6.72 0.68 -5.38
C GLY A 85 -5.29 1.15 -5.11
N LYS A 86 -5.08 2.47 -4.99
CA LYS A 86 -3.79 3.15 -4.92
C LYS A 86 -3.81 4.19 -3.80
N VAL A 87 -2.72 4.28 -3.03
CA VAL A 87 -2.64 5.17 -1.87
C VAL A 87 -1.33 5.98 -1.93
N TYR A 88 -1.42 7.24 -2.38
CA TYR A 88 -0.27 8.18 -2.44
C TYR A 88 -0.51 9.53 -1.77
N PRO A 89 -1.19 9.60 -0.62
CA PRO A 89 -1.43 10.90 -0.03
C PRO A 89 -0.15 11.56 0.47
N LYS A 90 -0.09 12.87 0.28
CA LYS A 90 0.82 13.73 1.01
C LYS A 90 0.19 14.06 2.36
N ALA A 91 1.01 14.15 3.41
CA ALA A 91 0.54 14.52 4.75
C ALA A 91 -0.22 15.86 4.74
N THR A 92 0.21 16.82 3.91
CA THR A 92 -0.45 18.12 3.74
C THR A 92 -1.86 18.00 3.16
N GLY A 93 -2.08 17.09 2.22
CA GLY A 93 -3.42 16.83 1.67
C GLY A 93 -4.41 16.25 2.69
N PHE A 94 -3.92 15.80 3.85
CA PHE A 94 -4.74 15.31 4.96
C PHE A 94 -5.00 16.40 6.02
N THR A 95 -4.18 17.45 6.04
CA THR A 95 -4.25 18.55 7.01
C THR A 95 -5.15 19.66 6.53
N ASP A 96 -5.19 19.90 5.22
CA ASP A 96 -5.99 20.95 4.60
C ASP A 96 -7.50 20.66 4.69
N GLN A 97 -7.89 19.42 4.98
CA GLN A 97 -9.29 18.98 5.17
C GLN A 97 -9.73 19.00 6.65
N GLY A 98 -9.00 19.66 7.54
CA GLY A 98 -9.47 19.99 8.90
C GLY A 98 -9.60 18.83 9.89
N GLY A 99 -9.08 17.64 9.59
CA GLY A 99 -9.29 16.43 10.41
C GLY A 99 -8.06 15.87 11.12
N CYS A 100 -6.83 16.25 10.75
CA CYS A 100 -5.61 15.72 11.36
C CYS A 100 -4.38 16.60 11.10
N SER A 101 -3.41 16.62 12.03
CA SER A 101 -2.13 17.32 11.85
C SER A 101 -1.13 16.47 11.05
N PRO A 102 -0.07 17.06 10.43
CA PRO A 102 0.97 16.27 9.77
C PRO A 102 1.63 15.27 10.74
N ARG A 103 1.74 15.66 12.02
CA ARG A 103 2.28 14.82 13.08
C ARG A 103 1.39 13.60 13.35
N SER A 104 0.07 13.80 13.41
CA SER A 104 -0.90 12.71 13.59
C SER A 104 -0.86 11.74 12.40
N PHE A 105 -0.70 12.26 11.18
CA PHE A 105 -0.51 11.44 9.98
C PHE A 105 0.73 10.54 10.10
N TRP A 106 1.89 11.11 10.41
CA TRP A 106 3.13 10.34 10.51
C TRP A 106 3.12 9.35 11.68
N ARG A 107 2.49 9.67 12.80
CA ARG A 107 2.29 8.72 13.91
C ARG A 107 1.44 7.52 13.49
N ALA A 108 0.34 7.76 12.79
CA ALA A 108 -0.53 6.69 12.30
C ALA A 108 0.20 5.80 11.28
N VAL A 109 0.94 6.40 10.35
CA VAL A 109 1.75 5.67 9.36
C VAL A 109 2.82 4.84 10.05
N ALA A 110 3.61 5.42 10.96
CA ALA A 110 4.65 4.71 11.69
C ALA A 110 4.07 3.51 12.46
N LYS A 111 2.95 3.71 13.15
CA LYS A 111 2.28 2.62 13.87
C LYS A 111 1.80 1.49 12.96
N LEU A 112 1.25 1.83 11.78
CA LEU A 112 0.85 0.83 10.79
C LEU A 112 2.08 0.09 10.21
N GLU A 113 3.22 0.77 10.03
CA GLU A 113 4.48 0.17 9.60
C GLU A 113 5.05 -0.75 10.69
N ASP A 114 5.08 -0.31 11.95
CA ASP A 114 5.59 -1.07 13.10
C ASP A 114 4.79 -2.36 13.33
N MET A 115 3.47 -2.33 13.10
CA MET A 115 2.60 -3.51 13.11
C MET A 115 2.76 -4.39 11.86
N GLY A 116 3.56 -3.97 10.89
CA GLY A 116 3.76 -4.67 9.62
C GLY A 116 2.51 -4.71 8.72
N LEU A 117 1.54 -3.82 8.96
CA LEU A 117 0.25 -3.77 8.26
C LEU A 117 0.32 -3.02 6.93
N ILE A 118 1.25 -2.07 6.80
CA ILE A 118 1.52 -1.34 5.58
C ILE A 118 3.01 -1.32 5.24
N ASP A 119 3.32 -1.22 3.95
CA ASP A 119 4.66 -0.88 3.47
C ASP A 119 4.64 0.52 2.85
N ARG A 120 5.59 1.37 3.20
CA ARG A 120 5.85 2.63 2.50
C ARG A 120 6.96 2.46 1.49
N ILE A 121 6.70 2.92 0.27
CA ILE A 121 7.64 2.88 -0.84
C ILE A 121 7.86 4.31 -1.34
N ASN A 122 9.10 4.78 -1.25
CA ASN A 122 9.48 6.08 -1.79
C ASN A 122 9.35 6.07 -3.32
N ARG A 123 8.74 7.11 -3.88
CA ARG A 123 8.60 7.29 -5.32
C ARG A 123 9.54 8.36 -5.81
N TYR A 124 10.30 8.05 -6.85
CA TYR A 124 11.27 8.96 -7.46
C TYR A 124 10.88 9.28 -8.90
N LEU A 125 11.17 10.52 -9.32
CA LEU A 125 11.17 10.96 -10.70
C LEU A 125 12.48 11.70 -10.94
N ASN A 126 13.26 11.27 -11.93
CA ASN A 126 14.58 11.86 -12.23
C ASN A 126 15.47 12.00 -10.97
N HIS A 127 15.57 10.93 -10.18
CA HIS A 127 16.33 10.87 -8.91
C HIS A 127 15.80 11.75 -7.76
N LEU A 128 14.74 12.53 -7.97
CA LEU A 128 14.09 13.31 -6.91
C LEU A 128 12.90 12.56 -6.33
N GLN A 129 12.81 12.49 -5.00
CA GLN A 129 11.64 11.89 -4.35
C GLN A 129 10.42 12.80 -4.50
N ILE A 130 9.37 12.30 -5.15
CA ILE A 130 8.15 13.07 -5.45
C ILE A 130 6.99 12.79 -4.48
N SER A 131 6.92 11.58 -3.93
CA SER A 131 5.86 11.15 -3.01
C SER A 131 6.18 9.78 -2.39
N ASN A 132 5.25 9.28 -1.56
CA ASN A 132 5.27 7.93 -1.03
C ASN A 132 4.07 7.15 -1.57
N ALA A 133 4.28 5.86 -1.81
CA ALA A 133 3.22 4.88 -2.02
C ALA A 133 3.04 4.05 -0.76
N TYR A 134 1.80 3.93 -0.30
CA TYR A 134 1.46 3.09 0.85
C TYR A 134 0.77 1.83 0.34
N ARG A 135 1.35 0.68 0.62
CA ARG A 135 0.77 -0.61 0.32
C ARG A 135 -0.06 -1.05 1.51
N LEU A 136 -1.37 -1.18 1.30
CA LEU A 136 -2.33 -1.59 2.32
C LEU A 136 -2.77 -3.05 2.18
N ASP A 137 -2.11 -3.84 1.33
CA ASP A 137 -2.50 -5.22 0.99
C ASP A 137 -2.77 -6.07 2.24
N LYS A 138 -1.85 -6.04 3.22
CA LYS A 138 -1.98 -6.81 4.46
C LYS A 138 -3.07 -6.24 5.37
N LEU A 139 -3.09 -4.92 5.59
CA LEU A 139 -4.15 -4.26 6.35
C LEU A 139 -5.55 -4.62 5.82
N VAL A 140 -5.73 -4.58 4.50
CA VAL A 140 -7.00 -4.87 3.84
C VAL A 140 -7.40 -6.34 4.04
N LEU A 141 -6.44 -7.27 3.96
CA LEU A 141 -6.69 -8.68 4.24
C LEU A 141 -7.07 -8.92 5.72
N VAL A 142 -6.36 -8.27 6.65
CA VAL A 142 -6.68 -8.32 8.09
C VAL A 142 -8.08 -7.79 8.36
N LEU A 143 -8.44 -6.66 7.76
CA LEU A 143 -9.79 -6.10 7.87
C LEU A 143 -10.85 -7.01 7.25
N ALA A 144 -10.58 -7.60 6.08
CA ALA A 144 -11.49 -8.55 5.47
C ALA A 144 -11.73 -9.76 6.38
N ARG A 145 -10.68 -10.31 6.99
CA ARG A 145 -10.82 -11.41 7.95
C ARG A 145 -11.63 -10.99 9.18
N TRP A 146 -11.28 -9.85 9.78
CA TRP A 146 -12.01 -9.32 10.93
C TRP A 146 -13.50 -9.15 10.63
N LEU A 147 -13.84 -8.57 9.48
CA LEU A 147 -15.23 -8.39 9.06
C LEU A 147 -15.95 -9.73 8.88
N ALA A 148 -15.29 -10.74 8.31
CA ALA A 148 -15.85 -12.07 8.14
C ALA A 148 -16.17 -12.74 9.49
N GLU A 149 -15.26 -12.65 10.46
CA GLU A 149 -15.47 -13.16 11.83
C GLU A 149 -16.59 -12.41 12.56
N HIS A 150 -16.87 -11.16 12.18
CA HIS A 150 -17.91 -10.30 12.76
C HIS A 150 -19.17 -10.21 11.88
N GLY A 151 -19.46 -11.25 11.09
CA GLY A 151 -20.74 -11.43 10.41
C GLY A 151 -20.89 -10.73 9.07
N HIS A 152 -19.81 -10.22 8.47
CA HIS A 152 -19.85 -9.80 7.07
C HIS A 152 -19.65 -11.00 6.13
N GLN A 153 -20.67 -11.30 5.34
CA GLN A 153 -20.57 -12.31 4.30
C GLN A 153 -20.00 -11.70 3.02
N PHE A 154 -18.84 -12.19 2.59
CA PHE A 154 -18.28 -11.92 1.27
C PHE A 154 -18.91 -12.89 0.26
N THR A 155 -19.27 -12.38 -0.91
CA THR A 155 -19.90 -13.17 -1.98
C THR A 155 -18.98 -13.37 -3.18
N ASP A 156 -17.86 -12.65 -3.25
CA ASP A 156 -16.91 -12.79 -4.34
C ASP A 156 -15.97 -13.98 -4.13
N ASN A 157 -15.78 -14.76 -5.19
CA ASN A 157 -14.99 -15.98 -5.15
C ASN A 157 -13.52 -15.74 -4.74
N PHE A 158 -12.96 -14.59 -5.10
CA PHE A 158 -11.57 -14.24 -4.77
C PHE A 158 -11.38 -14.09 -3.26
N THR A 159 -12.20 -13.25 -2.61
CA THR A 159 -12.13 -13.04 -1.15
C THR A 159 -12.43 -14.33 -0.40
N LEU A 160 -13.46 -15.08 -0.82
CA LEU A 160 -13.80 -16.36 -0.19
C LEU A 160 -12.65 -17.37 -0.27
N SER A 161 -11.99 -17.49 -1.43
CA SER A 161 -10.85 -18.40 -1.59
C SER A 161 -9.70 -17.99 -0.66
N LEU A 162 -9.38 -16.70 -0.60
CA LEU A 162 -8.30 -16.16 0.23
C LEU A 162 -8.56 -16.35 1.73
N LEU A 163 -9.79 -16.12 2.18
CA LEU A 163 -10.19 -16.30 3.58
C LEU A 163 -10.25 -17.79 3.98
N ARG A 164 -10.59 -18.69 3.06
CA ARG A 164 -10.60 -20.14 3.30
C ARG A 164 -9.19 -20.70 3.43
N LEU A 165 -8.27 -20.29 2.56
CA LEU A 165 -6.87 -20.73 2.59
C LEU A 165 -6.18 -20.45 3.93
N THR A 166 -6.70 -19.51 4.71
CA THR A 166 -6.10 -19.05 5.94
C THR A 166 -6.93 -19.37 7.19
N ALA A 167 -8.06 -20.08 7.05
CA ALA A 167 -9.14 -20.06 8.03
C ALA A 167 -8.78 -20.50 9.47
N GLY A 168 -7.88 -21.49 9.63
CA GLY A 168 -7.51 -22.06 10.94
C GLY A 168 -6.31 -21.42 11.62
N SER A 169 -5.45 -20.73 10.88
CA SER A 169 -4.18 -20.19 11.39
C SER A 169 -3.92 -18.75 10.95
N PHE A 170 -4.94 -18.05 10.43
CA PHE A 170 -4.80 -16.71 9.87
C PHE A 170 -4.07 -15.76 10.83
N TRP A 171 -4.55 -15.64 12.06
CA TRP A 171 -4.00 -14.70 13.03
C TRP A 171 -2.58 -15.06 13.50
N GLN A 172 -2.14 -16.29 13.31
CA GLN A 172 -0.77 -16.70 13.59
C GLN A 172 0.16 -16.43 12.39
N THR A 173 -0.36 -16.61 11.16
CA THR A 173 0.42 -16.56 9.93
C THR A 173 0.50 -15.17 9.31
N ILE A 174 -0.52 -14.33 9.49
CA ILE A 174 -0.62 -13.04 8.80
C ILE A 174 0.51 -12.06 9.16
N TRP A 175 1.06 -12.17 10.36
CA TRP A 175 2.13 -11.28 10.83
C TRP A 175 3.44 -11.54 10.12
N THR A 176 3.75 -12.79 9.80
CA THR A 176 4.95 -13.20 9.06
C THR A 176 4.73 -13.26 7.54
N ALA A 177 3.47 -13.34 7.10
CA ALA A 177 3.14 -13.41 5.68
C ALA A 177 3.42 -12.10 4.93
N LYS A 178 3.97 -12.23 3.72
CA LYS A 178 4.08 -11.13 2.76
C LYS A 178 2.85 -11.11 1.86
N VAL A 179 1.91 -10.22 2.15
CA VAL A 179 0.64 -10.13 1.39
C VAL A 179 0.81 -9.22 0.17
N ARG A 180 0.42 -9.70 -1.01
CA ARG A 180 0.45 -8.94 -2.25
C ARG A 180 -0.81 -9.20 -3.07
N LEU A 181 -1.84 -8.35 -2.93
CA LEU A 181 -3.12 -8.54 -3.63
C LEU A 181 -3.04 -8.13 -5.12
N ARG A 182 -2.08 -7.27 -5.46
CA ARG A 182 -1.84 -6.79 -6.82
C ARG A 182 -1.12 -7.80 -7.72
N ASP A 183 -0.24 -8.62 -7.15
CA ASP A 183 0.59 -9.54 -7.94
C ASP A 183 -0.37 -10.60 -8.50
N GLN A 184 -0.27 -10.92 -9.80
CA GLN A 184 -0.97 -12.10 -10.32
C GLN A 184 -0.60 -13.27 -9.41
N HIS A 185 -1.60 -13.95 -8.82
CA HIS A 185 -1.32 -15.27 -8.25
C HIS A 185 -0.52 -16.00 -9.33
N PRO A 186 0.65 -16.61 -9.02
CA PRO A 186 1.15 -17.60 -9.93
C PRO A 186 -0.02 -18.57 -10.11
N ILE A 187 -0.54 -18.63 -11.33
CA ILE A 187 -1.34 -19.77 -11.76
C ILE A 187 -0.33 -20.91 -11.67
N THR A 188 -0.49 -21.73 -10.64
CA THR A 188 0.20 -22.97 -10.22
C THR A 188 0.89 -23.78 -11.32
N PRO A 189 1.82 -24.72 -11.02
CA PRO A 189 2.53 -25.04 -9.77
C PRO A 189 4.00 -24.58 -9.75
#